data_AF-A0A353VN75-F1
#
_entry.id   AF-A0A353VN75-F1
#
_cell.length_a   1.000
_cell.length_b   1.000
_cell.length_c   1.000
_cell.angle_alpha   90.00
_cell.angle_beta   90.00
_cell.angle_gamma   90.00
#
_symmetry.space_group_name_H-M   'P 1'
#
loop_
_entity.id
_entity.type
_entity.pdbx_description
1 polymer ?
#
loop_
_entity_poly.entity_id
_entity_poly.type
_entity_poly.pdbx_seq_one_letter_code
_entity_poly.pdbx_strand_id
1 'polypeptide(L)'
;MSKNTYLAGQPMLCQLLSCLHRDLVAEYQSDRYYKTMTTSKQFVFLFYGIIMPCKALNNLCKHSLMLEDKLSYLGITSFPAVSTLSDVNINRSSEVFARLY
;
A
#
# COMPACT_ATOMS: atom_id res chain seq x y z
N MET A 1 1.64 -27.49 -3.39
CA MET A 1 1.14 -26.19 -2.90
C MET A 1 -0.19 -26.43 -2.22
N SER A 2 -0.29 -26.29 -0.89
CA SER A 2 -1.59 -26.47 -0.22
C SER A 2 -2.50 -25.29 -0.57
N LYS A 3 -3.67 -25.60 -1.12
CA LYS A 3 -4.78 -24.66 -1.29
C LYS A 3 -5.37 -24.38 0.09
N ASN A 4 -4.79 -23.44 0.81
CA ASN A 4 -5.41 -22.90 2.01
C ASN A 4 -6.18 -21.64 1.63
N THR A 5 -7.44 -21.80 1.24
CA THR A 5 -8.37 -20.73 0.82
C THR A 5 -9.03 -20.00 1.99
N TYR A 6 -8.78 -20.43 3.24
CA TYR A 6 -9.36 -19.82 4.44
C TYR A 6 -8.27 -19.16 5.29
N LEU A 7 -7.99 -17.89 5.00
CA LEU A 7 -7.19 -17.03 5.85
C LEU A 7 -8.13 -16.01 6.48
N ALA A 8 -8.70 -16.37 7.62
CA ALA A 8 -9.69 -15.57 8.36
C ALA A 8 -9.20 -14.17 8.83
N GLY A 9 -7.97 -13.77 8.51
CA GLY A 9 -7.43 -12.40 8.70
C GLY A 9 -7.27 -11.57 7.43
N GLN A 10 -7.49 -12.15 6.24
CA GLN A 10 -7.39 -11.47 4.94
C GLN A 10 -8.53 -10.50 4.55
N PRO A 11 -9.76 -10.51 5.10
CA PRO A 11 -10.84 -9.76 4.48
C PRO A 11 -10.75 -8.25 4.70
N MET A 12 -10.31 -7.74 5.86
CA MET A 12 -10.43 -6.29 6.13
C MET A 12 -9.53 -5.43 5.25
N LEU A 13 -8.26 -5.80 5.08
CA LEU A 13 -7.33 -5.07 4.22
C LEU A 13 -7.75 -5.17 2.75
N CYS A 14 -8.12 -6.35 2.28
CA CYS A 14 -8.63 -6.52 0.91
C CYS A 14 -9.93 -5.75 0.67
N GLN A 15 -10.83 -5.71 1.66
CA GLN A 15 -12.08 -4.94 1.60
C GLN A 15 -11.80 -3.44 1.59
N LEU A 16 -10.95 -2.94 2.49
CA LEU A 16 -10.51 -1.53 2.50
C LEU A 16 -9.86 -1.15 1.18
N LEU A 17 -9.03 -2.03 0.61
CA LEU A 17 -8.45 -1.77 -0.71
C LEU A 17 -9.45 -1.86 -1.85
N SER A 18 -10.49 -2.67 -1.72
CA SER A 18 -11.58 -2.73 -2.70
C SER A 18 -12.48 -1.49 -2.62
N CYS A 19 -12.52 -0.81 -1.47
CA CYS A 19 -13.20 0.48 -1.28
C CYS A 19 -12.40 1.68 -1.82
N LEU A 20 -11.15 1.50 -2.27
CA LEU A 20 -10.45 2.53 -3.04
C LEU A 20 -11.18 2.74 -4.36
N HIS A 21 -11.98 3.81 -4.43
CA HIS A 21 -12.63 4.23 -5.66
C HIS A 21 -11.56 4.53 -6.72
N ARG A 22 -11.55 3.75 -7.81
CA ARG A 22 -10.64 3.97 -8.95
C ARG A 22 -10.85 5.35 -9.58
N ASP A 23 -12.04 5.91 -9.40
CA ASP A 23 -12.42 7.24 -9.86
C ASP A 23 -11.57 8.34 -9.22
N LEU A 24 -11.22 8.20 -7.92
CA LEU A 24 -10.35 9.16 -7.22
C LEU A 24 -8.93 9.14 -7.78
N VAL A 25 -8.41 7.96 -8.13
CA VAL A 25 -7.07 7.84 -8.75
C VAL A 25 -7.05 8.53 -10.12
N ALA A 26 -8.15 8.46 -10.88
CA ALA A 26 -8.29 9.12 -12.17
C ALA A 26 -8.46 10.64 -12.03
N GLU A 27 -9.30 11.09 -11.09
CA GLU A 27 -9.57 12.50 -10.81
C GLU A 27 -8.30 13.26 -10.42
N TYR A 28 -7.53 12.71 -9.49
CA TYR A 28 -6.31 13.34 -9.00
C TYR A 28 -5.05 13.00 -9.84
N GLN A 29 -5.20 12.17 -10.88
CA GLN A 29 -4.09 11.68 -11.71
C GLN A 29 -2.90 11.13 -10.91
N SER A 30 -3.15 10.54 -9.74
CA SER A 30 -2.13 10.24 -8.72
C SER A 30 -1.14 9.15 -9.13
N ASP A 31 -1.50 8.36 -10.14
CA ASP A 31 -0.67 7.30 -10.71
C ASP A 31 0.02 7.68 -12.04
N ARG A 32 -0.15 8.93 -12.52
CA ARG A 32 0.37 9.38 -13.82
C ARG A 32 1.87 9.12 -14.01
N TYR A 33 2.67 9.36 -12.97
CA TYR A 33 4.13 9.17 -13.00
C TYR A 33 4.60 7.86 -12.35
N TYR A 34 3.68 7.08 -11.78
CA TYR A 34 4.00 5.96 -10.89
C TYR A 34 3.48 4.63 -11.43
N LYS A 35 4.37 3.90 -12.13
CA LYS A 35 4.04 2.60 -12.73
C LYS A 35 4.08 1.44 -11.74
N THR A 36 5.04 1.47 -10.80
CA THR A 36 5.28 0.37 -9.86
C THR A 36 4.56 0.59 -8.53
N MET A 37 4.61 1.82 -8.01
CA MET A 37 4.01 2.24 -6.74
C MET A 37 2.69 2.97 -6.96
N THR A 38 1.62 2.23 -7.24
CA THR A 38 0.27 2.81 -7.41
C THR A 38 -0.27 3.40 -6.09
N THR A 39 -1.30 4.22 -6.19
CA THR A 39 -1.96 4.87 -5.05
C THR A 39 -2.46 3.83 -4.05
N SER A 40 -3.05 2.74 -4.53
CA SER A 40 -3.49 1.62 -3.68
C SER A 40 -2.33 0.97 -2.93
N LYS A 41 -1.17 0.77 -3.58
CA LYS A 41 0.01 0.19 -2.91
C LYS A 41 0.57 1.14 -1.86
N GLN A 42 0.71 2.44 -2.17
CA GLN A 42 1.17 3.41 -1.18
C GLN A 42 0.21 3.50 0.01
N PHE A 43 -1.11 3.42 -0.22
CA PHE A 43 -2.10 3.38 0.84
C PHE A 43 -1.87 2.21 1.80
N VAL A 44 -1.58 1.00 1.29
CA VAL A 44 -1.20 -0.14 2.13
C VAL A 44 0.01 0.20 3.00
N PHE A 45 1.08 0.77 2.43
CA PHE A 45 2.27 1.12 3.19
C PHE A 45 2.00 2.20 4.26
N LEU A 46 1.19 3.21 3.94
CA LEU A 46 0.77 4.23 4.91
C LEU A 46 -0.06 3.61 6.05
N PHE A 47 -1.01 2.75 5.72
CA PHE A 47 -1.84 2.05 6.70
C PHE A 47 -1.03 1.13 7.62
N TYR A 48 -0.07 0.39 7.07
CA TYR A 48 0.89 -0.40 7.87
C TYR A 48 1.79 0.48 8.74
N GLY A 49 2.17 1.67 8.27
CA GLY A 49 2.91 2.65 9.07
C GLY A 49 2.11 3.22 10.24
N ILE A 50 0.77 3.16 10.18
CA ILE A 50 -0.12 3.56 11.29
C ILE A 50 -0.32 2.39 12.26
N ILE A 51 -0.58 1.18 11.76
CA ILE A 51 -0.81 -0.01 12.61
C ILE A 51 0.46 -0.44 13.31
N MET A 52 1.58 -0.46 12.59
CA MET A 52 2.88 -0.80 13.17
C MET A 52 3.53 0.50 13.64
N PRO A 53 4.09 0.55 14.86
CA PRO A 53 4.79 1.73 15.36
C PRO A 53 6.13 1.91 14.63
N CYS A 54 6.09 2.33 13.38
CA CYS A 54 7.23 2.58 12.52
C CYS A 54 7.65 4.05 12.62
N LYS A 55 8.77 4.31 13.32
CA LYS A 55 9.32 5.66 13.44
C LYS A 55 10.11 6.15 12.21
N ALA A 56 10.38 5.26 11.25
CA ALA A 56 11.16 5.56 10.05
C ALA A 56 10.73 4.69 8.87
N LEU A 57 10.89 5.22 7.64
CA LEU A 57 10.60 4.49 6.40
C LEU A 57 11.42 3.21 6.26
N ASN A 58 12.65 3.19 6.76
CA ASN A 58 13.49 1.98 6.76
C ASN A 58 12.86 0.85 7.60
N ASN A 59 12.28 1.19 8.75
CA ASN A 59 11.60 0.20 9.59
C ASN A 59 10.33 -0.31 8.90
N LEU A 60 9.60 0.58 8.21
CA LEU A 60 8.44 0.19 7.41
C LEU A 60 8.83 -0.79 6.28
N CYS A 61 9.89 -0.51 5.52
CA CYS A 61 10.41 -1.44 4.51
C CYS A 61 10.78 -2.79 5.12
N LYS A 62 11.53 -2.80 6.24
CA LYS A 62 11.91 -4.04 6.94
C LYS A 62 10.70 -4.85 7.41
N HIS A 63 9.71 -4.19 8.03
CA HIS A 63 8.48 -4.85 8.47
C HIS A 63 7.67 -5.38 7.29
N SER A 64 7.64 -4.63 6.18
CA SER A 64 6.92 -5.07 4.98
C SER A 64 7.56 -6.31 4.36
N LEU A 65 8.89 -6.45 4.42
CA LEU A 65 9.60 -7.66 3.98
C LEU A 65 9.21 -8.88 4.83
N MET A 66 9.05 -8.72 6.15
CA MET A 66 8.60 -9.80 7.04
C MET A 66 7.14 -10.24 6.76
N LEU A 67 6.38 -9.41 6.07
CA LEU A 67 4.98 -9.63 5.72
C LEU A 67 4.81 -9.95 4.23
N GLU A 68 5.89 -10.31 3.54
CA GLU A 68 5.92 -10.58 2.09
C GLU A 68 4.81 -11.55 1.65
N ASP A 69 4.70 -12.69 2.32
CA ASP A 69 3.67 -13.68 2.02
C ASP A 69 2.26 -13.11 2.13
N LYS A 70 2.02 -12.18 3.06
CA LYS A 70 0.69 -11.58 3.28
C LYS A 70 0.39 -10.46 2.28
N LEU A 71 1.40 -9.68 1.89
CA LEU A 71 1.26 -8.54 0.99
C LEU A 71 1.18 -8.95 -0.48
N SER A 72 1.73 -10.10 -0.84
CA SER A 72 1.61 -10.68 -2.18
C SER A 72 0.15 -10.81 -2.64
N TYR A 73 -0.76 -11.17 -1.73
CA TYR A 73 -2.20 -11.26 -1.99
C TYR A 73 -2.87 -9.91 -2.26
N LEU A 74 -2.27 -8.81 -1.81
CA LEU A 74 -2.75 -7.43 -2.06
C LEU A 74 -2.23 -6.88 -3.39
N GLY A 75 -1.59 -7.72 -4.23
CA GLY A 75 -0.96 -7.31 -5.49
C GLY A 75 0.38 -6.60 -5.31
N ILE A 76 0.98 -6.69 -4.12
CA ILE A 76 2.33 -6.18 -3.84
C ILE A 76 3.30 -7.35 -4.05
N THR A 77 3.76 -7.50 -5.29
CA THR A 77 4.70 -8.58 -5.69
C THR A 77 6.17 -8.16 -5.60
N SER A 78 6.43 -6.86 -5.44
CA SER A 78 7.77 -6.30 -5.35
C SER A 78 7.81 -5.24 -4.26
N PHE A 79 8.75 -5.36 -3.33
CA PHE A 79 8.93 -4.39 -2.26
C PHE A 79 9.67 -3.14 -2.76
N PRO A 80 9.16 -1.94 -2.42
CA PRO A 80 9.84 -0.71 -2.78
C PRO A 80 11.11 -0.53 -1.97
N ALA A 81 12.10 0.10 -2.59
CA ALA A 81 13.21 0.69 -1.84
C ALA A 81 12.69 1.84 -0.97
N VAL A 82 13.45 2.17 0.09
CA VAL A 82 13.15 3.32 0.95
C VAL A 82 13.09 4.62 0.14
N SER A 83 13.96 4.77 -0.87
CA SER A 83 13.97 5.91 -1.79
C SER A 83 12.68 6.01 -2.60
N THR A 84 12.13 4.89 -3.06
CA THR A 84 10.84 4.87 -3.79
C THR A 84 9.69 5.31 -2.89
N LEU A 85 9.62 4.81 -1.64
CA LEU A 85 8.58 5.28 -0.70
C LEU A 85 8.73 6.76 -0.38
N SER A 86 9.96 7.24 -0.20
CA SER A 86 10.23 8.65 0.05
C SER A 86 9.81 9.52 -1.13
N ASP A 87 10.15 9.12 -2.36
CA ASP A 87 9.81 9.85 -3.58
C ASP A 87 8.29 10.00 -3.73
N VAL A 88 7.56 8.89 -3.58
CA VAL A 88 6.10 8.89 -3.74
C VAL A 88 5.42 9.70 -2.62
N ASN A 89 5.97 9.69 -1.39
CA ASN A 89 5.46 10.52 -0.30
C ASN A 89 5.65 12.03 -0.55
N ILE A 90 6.69 12.43 -1.27
CA ILE A 90 6.98 13.84 -1.56
C ILE A 90 6.13 14.33 -2.73
N ASN A 91 6.02 13.52 -3.78
CA ASN A 91 5.50 13.95 -5.07
C ASN A 91 4.02 13.62 -5.28
N ARG A 92 3.44 12.65 -4.54
CA ARG A 92 2.00 12.36 -4.61
C ARG A 92 1.25 13.25 -3.62
N SER A 93 0.26 14.00 -4.13
CA SER A 93 -0.59 14.84 -3.29
C SER A 93 -1.27 14.02 -2.20
N SER A 94 -1.20 14.50 -0.96
CA SER A 94 -1.87 13.89 0.19
C SER A 94 -3.39 14.01 0.11
N GLU A 95 -3.92 14.92 -0.72
CA GLU A 95 -5.36 15.12 -0.93
C GLU A 95 -6.07 13.84 -1.38
N VAL A 96 -5.40 13.02 -2.20
CA VAL A 96 -5.95 11.74 -2.67
C VAL A 96 -6.22 10.80 -1.50
N PHE A 97 -5.32 10.77 -0.52
CA PHE A 97 -5.46 9.96 0.68
C PHE A 97 -6.44 10.58 1.68
N ALA A 98 -6.53 11.91 1.73
CA ALA A 98 -7.53 12.60 2.55
C ALA A 98 -8.95 12.34 2.05
N ARG A 99 -9.16 12.22 0.74
CA ARG A 99 -10.48 11.91 0.15
C ARG A 99 -10.89 10.44 0.31
N LEU A 100 -9.92 9.57 0.58
CA LEU A 100 -10.12 8.16 0.90
C LEU A 100 -10.49 7.93 2.38
N TYR A 101 -10.23 8.92 3.23
CA TYR A 101 -10.53 8.92 4.67
C TYR A 101 -11.89 9.60 4.93
#